data_AF-A0A965HWC3-F1
#
_entry.id   AF-A0A965HWC3-F1
#
_cell.length_a   1.000
_cell.length_b   1.000
_cell.length_c   1.000
_cell.angle_alpha   90.00
_cell.angle_beta   90.00
_cell.angle_gamma   90.00
#
_symmetry.space_group_name_H-M   'P 1'
#
loop_
_entity.id
_entity.type
_entity.pdbx_description
1 polymer ?
#
loop_
_entity_poly.entity_id
_entity_poly.type
_entity_poly.pdbx_seq_one_letter_code
_entity_poly.pdbx_strand_id
1 'polypeptide(L)' 'RLAAEQGDATAQYNLAAMYDNGKGVPQDYEEAVKWYSKSLLTADDTFRVDPAVVLERLTELRDSGLDVPHYDEIKDKLKA' A
#
# COMPACT_ATOMS: atom_id res chain seq x y z
N ARG A 1 -17.60 -2.39 -10.56
CA ARG A 1 -16.11 -2.33 -10.50
C ARG A 1 -15.74 -1.71 -9.16
N LEU A 2 -14.90 -2.35 -8.35
CA LEU A 2 -14.61 -1.90 -6.98
C LEU A 2 -13.76 -0.61 -6.99
N ALA A 3 -13.88 0.26 -5.98
CA ALA A 3 -13.14 1.52 -5.91
C ALA A 3 -11.61 1.33 -5.95
N ALA A 4 -11.09 0.27 -5.32
CA ALA A 4 -9.67 -0.07 -5.36
C ALA A 4 -9.14 -0.36 -6.77
N GLU A 5 -9.99 -0.90 -7.64
CA GLU A 5 -9.66 -1.17 -9.05
C GLU A 5 -9.72 0.09 -9.93
N GLN A 6 -10.37 1.15 -9.44
CA GLN A 6 -10.55 2.41 -10.18
C GLN A 6 -9.44 3.43 -9.92
N GLY A 7 -8.41 3.08 -9.16
CA GLY A 7 -7.30 3.99 -8.86
C GLY A 7 -7.50 4.86 -7.61
N ASP A 8 -8.57 4.62 -6.83
CA ASP A 8 -8.75 5.33 -5.55
C ASP A 8 -7.70 4.83 -4.54
N ALA A 9 -6.69 5.66 -4.29
CA ALA A 9 -5.58 5.35 -3.40
C ALA A 9 -6.06 5.03 -1.96
N THR A 10 -7.11 5.68 -1.48
CA THR A 10 -7.69 5.41 -0.15
C THR A 10 -8.35 4.04 -0.13
N ALA A 11 -9.09 3.67 -1.17
CA ALA A 11 -9.69 2.34 -1.29
C ALA A 11 -8.61 1.24 -1.41
N GLN A 12 -7.52 1.50 -2.13
CA GLN A 12 -6.40 0.57 -2.25
C GLN A 12 -5.67 0.39 -0.91
N TYR A 13 -5.43 1.47 -0.17
CA TYR A 13 -4.89 1.39 1.19
C TYR A 13 -5.77 0.54 2.11
N ASN A 14 -7.09 0.78 2.08
CA ASN A 14 -8.02 0.01 2.91
C ASN A 14 -8.00 -1.49 2.56
N LEU A 15 -7.93 -1.82 1.27
CA LEU A 15 -7.81 -3.21 0.83
C LEU A 15 -6.48 -3.82 1.28
N ALA A 16 -5.38 -3.08 1.16
CA ALA A 16 -4.08 -3.51 1.68
C ALA A 16 -4.15 -3.79 3.18
N ALA A 17 -4.74 -2.90 3.98
CA ALA A 17 -4.91 -3.06 5.42
C ALA A 17 -5.83 -4.24 5.78
N MET A 18 -6.82 -4.57 4.94
CA MET A 18 -7.66 -5.75 5.12
C MET A 18 -6.85 -7.04 4.95
N TYR A 19 -6.03 -7.14 3.90
CA TYR A 19 -5.12 -8.26 3.69
C TYR A 19 -4.03 -8.34 4.77
N ASP A 20 -3.48 -7.19 5.19
CA ASP A 20 -2.45 -7.11 6.22
C ASP A 20 -2.95 -7.62 7.59
N ASN A 21 -4.21 -7.33 7.92
CA ASN A 21 -4.81 -7.67 9.22
C ASN A 21 -5.76 -8.88 9.19
N GLY A 22 -6.00 -9.49 8.02
CA GLY A 22 -7.00 -10.54 7.87
C GLY A 22 -8.45 -10.08 8.16
N LYS A 23 -8.78 -8.82 7.88
CA LYS A 23 -10.10 -8.25 8.17
C LYS A 23 -11.06 -8.48 7.02
N GLY A 24 -11.96 -9.45 7.17
CA GLY A 24 -12.95 -9.79 6.14
C GLY A 24 -12.39 -10.52 4.92
N VAL A 25 -11.07 -10.70 4.87
CA VAL A 25 -10.32 -11.53 3.92
C VAL A 25 -9.27 -12.33 4.69
N PRO A 26 -8.80 -13.50 4.21
CA PRO A 26 -7.63 -14.15 4.78
C PRO A 26 -6.44 -13.20 4.81
N GLN A 27 -5.64 -13.30 5.88
CA GLN A 27 -4.41 -12.51 5.96
C GLN A 27 -3.45 -12.94 4.85
N ASP A 28 -2.95 -11.96 4.10
CA ASP A 28 -2.04 -12.17 2.98
C ASP A 28 -1.11 -10.96 2.84
N TYR A 29 0.11 -11.11 3.32
CA TYR A 29 1.09 -10.02 3.27
C TYR A 29 1.58 -9.75 1.84
N GLU A 30 1.55 -10.74 0.94
CA GLU A 30 1.95 -10.53 -0.46
C GLU A 30 0.91 -9.68 -1.21
N GLU A 31 -0.38 -9.88 -0.93
CA GLU A 31 -1.41 -8.98 -1.45
C GLU A 31 -1.38 -7.61 -0.75
N ALA A 32 -1.12 -7.57 0.57
CA ALA A 32 -0.98 -6.30 1.29
C ALA A 32 0.10 -5.40 0.67
N VAL A 33 1.31 -5.93 0.40
CA VAL A 33 2.39 -5.13 -0.21
C VAL A 33 2.03 -4.61 -1.60
N LYS A 34 1.35 -5.41 -2.43
CA LYS A 34 0.91 -4.98 -3.77
C LYS A 34 -0.06 -3.81 -3.67
N TRP A 35 -1.06 -3.90 -2.80
CA TRP A 35 -2.08 -2.86 -2.65
C TRP A 35 -1.54 -1.61 -1.97
N TYR A 36 -0.66 -1.75 -0.97
CA TYR A 36 0.03 -0.60 -0.37
C TYR A 36 0.91 0.12 -1.40
N SER A 37 1.73 -0.61 -2.18
CA SER A 37 2.53 0.00 -3.24
C SER A 37 1.67 0.74 -4.27
N LYS A 38 0.56 0.13 -4.70
CA LYS A 38 -0.37 0.76 -5.64
C LYS A 38 -1.01 2.03 -5.08
N SER A 39 -1.38 2.03 -3.79
CA SER A 39 -1.97 3.20 -3.13
C SER A 39 -1.03 4.40 -3.15
N LEU A 40 0.27 4.18 -2.94
CA LEU A 40 1.27 5.25 -2.98
C LEU A 40 1.62 5.70 -4.39
N LEU A 41 1.62 4.79 -5.36
CA LEU A 41 1.88 5.12 -6.77
C LEU A 41 0.73 5.87 -7.44
N THR A 42 -0.50 5.71 -6.93
CA THR A 42 -1.72 6.36 -7.44
C THR A 42 -2.23 7.49 -6.53
N ALA A 43 -1.53 7.78 -5.43
CA ALA A 43 -1.91 8.85 -4.52
C ALA A 43 -1.92 10.21 -5.22
N ASP A 44 -3.01 10.94 -5.04
CA ASP A 44 -3.19 12.33 -5.44
C ASP A 44 -3.53 13.19 -4.21
N ASP A 45 -3.94 14.44 -4.43
CA ASP A 45 -4.35 15.38 -3.38
C ASP A 45 -5.57 14.93 -2.55
N THR A 46 -6.27 13.87 -2.99
CA THR A 46 -7.40 13.28 -2.27
C THR A 46 -7.01 12.14 -1.33
N PHE A 47 -5.75 11.69 -1.36
CA PHE A 47 -5.27 10.62 -0.49
C PHE A 47 -5.26 11.06 0.98
N ARG A 48 -6.08 10.41 1.81
CA ARG A 48 -6.34 10.84 3.20
C ARG A 48 -5.41 10.22 4.24
N VAL A 49 -4.49 9.38 3.80
CA VAL A 49 -3.55 8.66 4.66
C VAL A 49 -2.19 9.30 4.47
N ASP A 50 -1.46 9.51 5.56
CA ASP A 50 -0.08 9.98 5.49
C ASP A 50 0.77 8.94 4.73
N PRO A 51 1.35 9.27 3.56
CA PRO A 51 2.17 8.36 2.78
C PRO A 51 3.35 7.78 3.57
N ALA A 52 3.89 8.53 4.55
CA ALA A 52 5.01 8.08 5.37
C ALA A 52 4.63 6.86 6.23
N VAL A 53 3.40 6.82 6.75
CA VAL A 53 2.90 5.69 7.56
C VAL A 53 2.80 4.42 6.70
N VAL A 54 2.35 4.57 5.46
CA VAL A 54 2.25 3.44 4.52
C VAL A 54 3.65 2.95 4.11
N LEU A 55 4.59 3.88 3.89
CA LEU A 55 5.97 3.55 3.57
C LEU A 55 6.70 2.86 4.73
N GLU A 56 6.44 3.27 5.98
CA GLU A 56 6.95 2.61 7.17
C GLU A 56 6.49 1.16 7.20
N ARG A 57 5.18 0.92 7.03
CA ARG A 57 4.64 -0.44 6.97
C ARG A 57 5.24 -1.28 5.83
N LEU A 58 5.39 -0.70 4.64
CA LEU A 58 6.05 -1.35 3.51
C LEU A 58 7.51 -1.71 3.82
N THR A 59 8.21 -0.86 4.58
CA THR A 59 9.60 -1.12 4.99
C THR A 59 9.67 -2.29 5.95
N GLU A 60 8.78 -2.37 6.94
CA GLU A 60 8.70 -3.53 7.84
C GLU A 60 8.44 -4.83 7.09
N LEU A 61 7.50 -4.82 6.15
CA LEU A 61 7.17 -5.99 5.32
C LEU A 61 8.36 -6.39 4.45
N ARG A 62 9.07 -5.42 3.87
CA ARG A 62 10.31 -5.69 3.11
C ARG A 62 11.41 -6.29 3.98
N ASP A 63 11.61 -5.74 5.19
CA ASP A 63 12.63 -6.21 6.12
C ASP A 63 12.30 -7.61 6.68
N SER A 64 11.03 -8.01 6.64
CA SER A 64 10.59 -9.39 6.91
C SER A 64 10.88 -10.38 5.76
N GLY A 65 11.43 -9.89 4.63
CA GLY A 65 11.82 -10.70 3.48
C GLY A 65 10.80 -10.76 2.34
N LEU A 66 9.72 -9.97 2.40
CA LEU A 66 8.75 -9.88 1.31
C LEU A 66 9.27 -9.01 0.17
N ASP A 67 8.95 -9.40 -1.06
CA ASP A 67 9.18 -8.56 -2.23
C ASP A 67 8.17 -7.41 -2.24
N VAL A 68 8.69 -6.18 -2.22
CA VAL A 68 7.86 -4.97 -2.28
C VAL A 68 8.03 -4.32 -3.65
N PRO A 69 7.04 -4.46 -4.54
CA PRO A 69 7.16 -3.96 -5.91
C PRO A 69 7.26 -2.43 -5.90
N HIS A 70 8.17 -1.91 -6.71
CA HIS A 70 8.43 -0.47 -6.88
C HIS A 70 8.86 0.27 -5.59
N TYR A 71 9.40 -0.44 -4.58
CA TYR A 71 9.75 0.19 -3.29
C TYR A 71 10.69 1.40 -3.44
N ASP A 72 11.75 1.30 -4.24
CA ASP A 72 12.71 2.39 -4.41
C ASP A 72 12.06 3.61 -5.12
N GLU A 73 11.25 3.39 -6.15
CA GLU A 73 10.50 4.44 -6.83
C GLU A 73 9.55 5.17 -5.87
N ILE A 74 8.82 4.42 -5.04
CA ILE A 74 7.90 4.98 -4.03
C ILE A 74 8.69 5.81 -3.02
N LYS A 75 9.81 5.27 -2.52
CA LYS A 75 10.66 5.94 -1.53
C LYS A 75 11.28 7.22 -2.07
N ASP A 76 11.69 7.22 -3.33
CA ASP A 76 12.26 8.40 -3.98
C ASP A 76 11.20 9.49 -4.21
N LYS A 77 9.99 9.12 -4.65
CA LYS A 77 8.87 10.05 -4.81
C LYS A 77 8.48 10.76 -3.51
N LEU A 78 8.56 10.08 -2.37
CA LEU A 78 8.19 10.63 -1.06
C LEU A 78 9.29 11.45 -0.38
N LYS A 79 10.53 11.38 -0.89
CA LYS A 79 11.65 12.20 -0.40
C LYS A 79 11.84 13.51 -1.18
N ALA A 80 11.22 13.61 -2.36
CA ALA A 80 11.25 14.78 -3.22
C ALA A 80 10.26 15.86 -2.75
#